data_AF-A0A3N7DEE1-F1
#
_entry.id   AF-A0A3N7DEE1-F1
#
_cell.length_a   1.000
_cell.length_b   1.000
_cell.length_c   1.000
_cell.angle_alpha   90.00
_cell.angle_beta   90.00
_cell.angle_gamma   90.00
#
_symmetry.space_group_name_H-M   'P 1'
#
loop_
_entity.id
_entity.type
_entity.pdbx_description
1 polymer ?
#
loop_
_entity_poly.entity_id
_entity_poly.type
_entity_poly.pdbx_seq_one_letter_code
_entity_poly.pdbx_strand_id
1 'polypeptide(L)'
;MMERITENYERLYLNFIKTSKLIVIEKRIRPGFAGVFSFLLMLILFGSCKQKNDQHQSNSERKKVMFKQAKPVEIKPHSILNSTTGYVEGRRFVMTCNSEYHLFLLNHKGDTLYQDSVYSPNQKFVDFNGDCYKDILIEYMTNVPGIADVLLYDKAQNTYKKVSDLQAFPAAERIGNSGYYYSYHRSGCADKNWDSDLFYIKNYKTVKIGNISGNECGDTDVKDGIYISKIRGEKQTQFAKLPINTIRQYKDYKWGFIKQYWHKNYKRFL
;
A
#
# COMPACT_ATOMS: atom_id res chain seq x y z
N MET A 1 23.43 -18.52 -35.44
CA MET A 1 22.01 -18.43 -35.02
C MET A 1 21.80 -17.53 -33.79
N MET A 2 22.76 -16.64 -33.45
CA MET A 2 22.68 -15.70 -32.32
C MET A 2 22.71 -14.22 -32.75
N GLU A 3 22.88 -13.91 -34.04
CA GLU A 3 22.88 -12.52 -34.54
C GLU A 3 21.50 -12.02 -35.00
N ARG A 4 20.53 -12.92 -35.26
CA ARG A 4 19.17 -12.52 -35.68
C ARG A 4 18.25 -12.09 -34.53
N ILE A 5 18.67 -12.25 -33.27
CA ILE A 5 17.85 -11.88 -32.09
C ILE A 5 18.09 -10.42 -31.70
N THR A 6 19.30 -9.89 -31.93
CA THR A 6 19.67 -8.51 -31.60
C THR A 6 19.04 -7.48 -32.55
N GLU A 7 18.95 -7.77 -33.84
CA GLU A 7 18.32 -6.87 -34.83
C GLU A 7 16.81 -6.67 -34.60
N ASN A 8 16.13 -7.66 -34.00
CA ASN A 8 14.70 -7.54 -33.68
C ASN A 8 14.43 -6.62 -32.48
N TYR A 9 15.39 -6.46 -31.56
CA TYR A 9 15.25 -5.58 -30.40
C TYR A 9 15.41 -4.10 -30.77
N GLU A 10 16.35 -3.75 -31.65
CA GLU A 10 16.51 -2.36 -32.10
C GLU A 10 15.33 -1.88 -32.96
N ARG A 11 14.74 -2.77 -33.77
CA ARG A 11 13.53 -2.45 -34.55
C ARG A 11 12.30 -2.18 -33.68
N LEU A 12 12.16 -2.88 -32.55
CA LEU A 12 11.08 -2.65 -31.59
C LEU A 12 11.28 -1.34 -30.80
N TYR A 13 12.53 -0.96 -30.52
CA TYR A 13 12.84 0.29 -29.83
C TYR A 13 12.61 1.52 -30.72
N LEU A 14 12.97 1.46 -32.00
CA LEU A 14 12.77 2.55 -32.96
C LEU A 14 11.29 2.77 -33.32
N ASN A 15 10.46 1.72 -33.31
CA ASN A 15 9.00 1.87 -33.50
C ASN A 15 8.27 2.46 -32.29
N PHE A 16 8.82 2.30 -31.08
CA PHE A 16 8.29 2.90 -29.85
C PHE A 16 8.46 4.43 -29.84
N ILE A 17 9.57 4.94 -30.39
CA ILE A 17 9.82 6.38 -30.52
C ILE A 17 8.91 6.99 -31.60
N LYS A 18 8.57 6.25 -32.66
CA LYS A 18 7.81 6.78 -33.81
C LYS A 18 6.29 6.87 -33.60
N THR A 19 5.73 6.22 -32.57
CA THR A 19 4.28 6.19 -32.31
C THR A 19 3.83 7.09 -31.15
N SER A 20 4.75 7.79 -30.51
CA SER A 20 4.45 8.74 -29.44
C SER A 20 4.09 10.11 -30.04
N LYS A 21 2.84 10.30 -30.46
CA LYS A 21 2.30 11.64 -30.76
C LYS A 21 2.30 12.47 -29.48
N LEU A 22 3.36 13.25 -29.27
CA LEU A 22 3.35 14.36 -28.30
C LEU A 22 2.38 15.43 -28.80
N ILE A 23 1.30 15.64 -28.04
CA ILE A 23 0.48 16.84 -28.13
C ILE A 23 1.26 17.95 -27.43
N VAL A 24 1.91 18.79 -28.22
CA VAL A 24 2.52 20.05 -27.76
C VAL A 24 1.40 21.08 -27.66
N ILE A 25 1.07 21.50 -26.44
CA ILE A 25 0.24 22.69 -26.21
C ILE A 25 1.18 23.90 -26.22
N GLU A 26 1.28 24.56 -27.38
CA GLU A 26 1.88 25.88 -27.49
C GLU A 26 0.98 26.91 -26.77
N LYS A 27 1.44 27.46 -25.65
CA LYS A 27 0.98 28.78 -25.18
C LYS A 27 1.93 29.84 -25.74
N ARG A 28 1.45 30.56 -26.76
CA ARG A 28 2.04 31.81 -27.25
C ARG A 28 2.07 32.84 -26.12
N ILE A 29 3.26 33.34 -25.77
CA ILE A 29 3.44 34.63 -25.12
C ILE A 29 4.32 35.47 -26.05
N ARG A 30 3.80 36.61 -26.51
CA ARG A 30 4.50 37.53 -27.41
C ARG A 30 5.60 38.31 -26.66
N PRO A 31 6.71 38.66 -27.33
CA PRO A 31 7.76 39.51 -26.77
C PRO A 31 7.56 40.99 -27.11
N GLY A 32 8.07 41.87 -26.25
CA GLY A 32 8.34 43.26 -26.58
C GLY A 32 8.02 44.24 -25.45
N PHE A 33 9.03 44.63 -24.68
CA PHE A 33 9.58 45.99 -24.70
C PHE A 33 10.85 46.06 -23.84
N ALA A 34 11.91 46.60 -24.45
CA ALA A 34 13.20 46.87 -23.85
C ALA A 34 13.17 48.12 -22.97
N GLY A 35 14.10 48.24 -22.02
CA GLY A 35 14.35 49.52 -21.35
C GLY A 35 15.12 49.45 -20.02
N VAL A 36 16.45 49.27 -20.13
CA VAL A 36 17.49 50.01 -19.39
C VAL A 36 17.18 50.50 -17.95
N PHE A 37 17.81 49.91 -16.93
CA PHE A 37 18.40 50.62 -15.77
C PHE A 37 19.28 49.60 -15.03
N SER A 38 20.59 49.58 -15.32
CA SER A 38 21.64 50.34 -14.63
C SER A 38 22.19 49.58 -13.42
N PHE A 39 23.40 49.08 -13.62
CA PHE A 39 24.45 48.88 -12.62
C PHE A 39 24.25 49.67 -11.31
N LEU A 40 23.99 48.98 -10.20
CA LEU A 40 24.58 49.23 -8.88
C LEU A 40 24.13 48.12 -7.90
N LEU A 41 24.99 47.80 -6.93
CA LEU A 41 24.82 46.85 -5.81
C LEU A 41 25.30 45.40 -6.02
N MET A 42 26.52 45.26 -6.55
CA MET A 42 27.50 44.32 -5.98
C MET A 42 28.45 45.18 -5.12
N LEU A 43 28.17 45.32 -3.81
CA LEU A 43 29.06 45.79 -2.73
C LEU A 43 28.24 46.17 -1.48
N ILE A 44 27.80 45.19 -0.68
CA ILE A 44 27.74 45.33 0.78
C ILE A 44 28.05 43.95 1.39
N LEU A 45 29.35 43.70 1.56
CA LEU A 45 29.86 42.76 2.54
C LEU A 45 30.12 43.52 3.86
N PHE A 46 29.89 42.83 4.97
CA PHE A 46 30.34 43.14 6.34
C PHE A 46 29.71 44.35 7.05
N GLY A 47 28.62 44.08 7.77
CA GLY A 47 28.15 44.89 8.90
C GLY A 47 27.67 43.97 10.02
N SER A 48 28.56 43.68 10.98
CA SER A 48 28.22 42.99 12.23
C SER A 48 27.23 43.85 13.03
N CYS A 49 25.96 43.49 13.02
CA CYS A 49 24.97 44.07 13.92
C CYS A 49 25.04 43.34 15.27
N LYS A 50 25.73 44.00 16.20
CA LYS A 50 25.72 43.75 17.64
C LYS A 50 24.27 43.77 18.15
N GLN A 51 23.68 42.61 18.38
CA GLN A 51 22.32 42.50 18.92
C GLN A 51 22.36 42.94 20.40
N LYS A 52 21.74 44.09 20.67
CA LYS A 52 21.49 44.59 22.03
C LYS A 52 20.55 43.62 22.74
N ASN A 53 20.97 43.16 23.91
CA ASN A 53 20.10 42.53 24.90
C ASN A 53 19.15 43.59 25.46
N ASP A 54 17.94 43.67 24.92
CA ASP A 54 16.81 44.29 25.60
C ASP A 54 15.89 43.17 26.10
N GLN A 55 16.02 42.86 27.40
CA GLN A 55 15.06 42.04 28.13
C GLN A 55 13.76 42.86 28.29
N HIS A 56 12.87 42.79 27.31
CA HIS A 56 11.47 43.11 27.53
C HIS A 56 10.73 41.86 28.01
N GLN A 57 10.56 41.78 29.33
CA GLN A 57 9.80 40.77 30.02
C GLN A 57 8.30 40.99 29.72
N SER A 58 7.82 40.39 28.63
CA SER A 58 6.39 40.31 28.32
C SER A 58 5.72 39.31 29.26
N ASN A 59 5.19 39.80 30.38
CA ASN A 59 4.31 39.06 31.28
C ASN A 59 2.94 38.83 30.59
N SER A 60 2.89 37.82 29.73
CA SER A 60 1.64 37.24 29.23
C SER A 60 1.27 36.10 30.20
N GLU A 61 0.44 36.42 31.20
CA GLU A 61 -0.20 35.41 32.04
C GLU A 61 -1.08 34.49 31.17
N ARG A 62 -0.52 33.34 30.78
CA ARG A 62 -1.31 32.22 30.27
C ARG A 62 -2.22 31.76 31.40
N LYS A 63 -3.49 32.18 31.39
CA LYS A 63 -4.55 31.53 32.18
C LYS A 63 -4.52 30.03 31.86
N LYS A 64 -4.00 29.23 32.81
CA LYS A 64 -4.11 27.77 32.78
C LYS A 64 -5.59 27.44 32.88
N VAL A 65 -6.22 27.17 31.74
CA VAL A 65 -7.52 26.51 31.72
C VAL A 65 -7.29 25.12 32.28
N MET A 66 -7.64 24.93 33.56
CA MET A 66 -7.70 23.61 34.18
C MET A 66 -8.81 22.83 33.47
N PHE A 67 -8.44 21.98 32.52
CA PHE A 67 -9.32 20.93 32.04
C PHE A 67 -9.62 20.04 33.23
N LYS A 68 -10.86 20.08 33.74
CA LYS A 68 -11.34 19.07 34.68
C LYS A 68 -11.15 17.71 34.00
N GLN A 69 -10.31 16.85 34.58
CA GLN A 69 -10.19 15.47 34.13
C GLN A 69 -11.58 14.85 34.15
N ALA A 70 -12.06 14.45 32.97
CA ALA A 70 -13.29 13.68 32.88
C ALA A 70 -13.10 12.39 33.68
N LYS A 71 -14.11 12.01 34.46
CA LYS A 71 -14.10 10.69 35.10
C LYS A 71 -14.03 9.64 33.99
N PRO A 72 -13.15 8.63 34.11
CA PRO A 72 -13.12 7.54 33.13
C PRO A 72 -14.49 6.86 33.08
N VAL A 73 -14.99 6.64 31.87
CA VAL A 73 -16.23 5.90 31.64
C VAL A 73 -15.94 4.42 31.90
N GLU A 74 -16.67 3.81 32.83
CA GLU A 74 -16.59 2.38 33.09
C GLU A 74 -17.35 1.63 32.00
N ILE A 75 -16.63 0.85 31.19
CA ILE A 75 -17.23 -0.01 30.16
C ILE A 75 -17.53 -1.36 30.81
N LYS A 76 -18.80 -1.78 30.79
CA LYS A 76 -19.19 -3.08 31.32
C LYS A 76 -18.55 -4.21 30.52
N PRO A 77 -18.15 -5.33 31.16
CA PRO A 77 -17.72 -6.54 30.45
C PRO A 77 -18.74 -6.97 29.39
N HIS A 78 -18.25 -7.55 28.31
CA HIS A 78 -19.02 -7.98 27.13
C HIS A 78 -19.81 -6.88 26.39
N SER A 79 -19.57 -5.60 26.67
CA SER A 79 -20.22 -4.51 25.91
C SER A 79 -19.76 -4.55 24.46
N ILE A 80 -20.68 -4.40 23.51
CA ILE A 80 -20.32 -4.30 22.09
C ILE A 80 -19.62 -2.95 21.86
N LEU A 81 -18.37 -2.99 21.40
CA LEU A 81 -17.58 -1.81 21.06
C LEU A 81 -17.84 -1.34 19.62
N ASN A 82 -17.94 -2.30 18.71
CA ASN A 82 -18.26 -2.04 17.31
C ASN A 82 -19.08 -3.18 16.73
N SER A 83 -19.83 -2.88 15.68
CA SER A 83 -20.51 -3.89 14.90
C SER A 83 -20.70 -3.42 13.47
N THR A 84 -20.62 -4.35 12.53
CA THR A 84 -20.97 -4.14 11.13
C THR A 84 -21.84 -5.28 10.64
N THR A 85 -22.76 -4.97 9.72
CA THR A 85 -23.74 -5.92 9.19
C THR A 85 -23.59 -6.04 7.68
N GLY A 86 -23.68 -7.26 7.18
CA GLY A 86 -23.65 -7.57 5.75
C GLY A 86 -24.78 -8.50 5.36
N TYR A 87 -25.12 -8.48 4.08
CA TYR A 87 -26.12 -9.36 3.48
C TYR A 87 -25.51 -10.10 2.30
N VAL A 88 -25.72 -11.41 2.28
CA VAL A 88 -25.32 -12.27 1.17
C VAL A 88 -26.50 -13.16 0.81
N GLU A 89 -27.00 -13.05 -0.42
CA GLU A 89 -28.23 -13.73 -0.87
C GLU A 89 -29.42 -13.53 0.08
N GLY A 90 -29.61 -12.31 0.58
CA GLY A 90 -30.68 -11.97 1.53
C GLY A 90 -30.46 -12.48 2.96
N ARG A 91 -29.39 -13.24 3.24
CA ARG A 91 -29.05 -13.71 4.59
C ARG A 91 -28.22 -12.66 5.32
N ARG A 92 -28.64 -12.32 6.54
CA ARG A 92 -27.96 -11.34 7.41
C ARG A 92 -26.80 -11.99 8.16
N PHE A 93 -25.67 -11.28 8.19
CA PHE A 93 -24.48 -11.60 8.98
C PHE A 93 -24.03 -10.38 9.77
N VAL A 94 -23.53 -10.59 10.99
CA VAL A 94 -23.09 -9.52 11.88
C VAL A 94 -21.68 -9.81 12.35
N MET A 95 -20.75 -8.90 12.08
CA MET A 95 -19.46 -8.85 12.77
C MET A 95 -19.61 -7.95 13.99
N THR A 96 -19.10 -8.39 15.13
CA THR A 96 -19.13 -7.62 16.38
C THR A 96 -17.84 -7.81 17.16
N CYS A 97 -17.31 -6.73 17.74
CA CYS A 97 -16.22 -6.77 18.72
C CYS A 97 -16.76 -6.37 20.08
N ASN A 98 -16.46 -7.16 21.12
CA ASN A 98 -16.85 -6.82 22.49
C ASN A 98 -15.74 -6.04 23.23
N SER A 99 -16.02 -5.63 24.47
CA SER A 99 -15.12 -4.85 25.34
C SER A 99 -13.90 -5.61 25.82
N GLU A 100 -13.89 -6.93 25.61
CA GLU A 100 -12.76 -7.83 25.89
C GLU A 100 -11.98 -8.15 24.61
N TYR A 101 -12.28 -7.43 23.52
CA TYR A 101 -11.64 -7.55 22.22
C TYR A 101 -11.89 -8.87 21.49
N HIS A 102 -12.88 -9.64 21.92
CA HIS A 102 -13.35 -10.79 21.16
C HIS A 102 -14.18 -10.34 19.97
N LEU A 103 -13.77 -10.81 18.79
CA LEU A 103 -14.44 -10.61 17.53
C LEU A 103 -15.30 -11.84 17.21
N PHE A 104 -16.55 -11.62 16.82
CA PHE A 104 -17.48 -12.68 16.45
C PHE A 104 -18.12 -12.38 15.10
N LEU A 105 -18.30 -13.43 14.30
CA LEU A 105 -19.22 -13.44 13.17
C LEU A 105 -20.46 -14.24 13.55
N LEU A 106 -21.62 -13.60 13.52
CA LEU A 106 -22.90 -14.22 13.84
C LEU A 106 -23.76 -14.33 12.59
N ASN A 107 -24.51 -15.42 12.48
CA ASN A 107 -25.56 -15.58 11.47
C ASN A 107 -26.89 -14.93 11.93
N HIS A 108 -27.93 -15.01 11.10
CA HIS A 108 -29.26 -14.46 11.43
C HIS A 108 -29.95 -15.11 12.65
N LYS A 109 -29.57 -16.34 13.02
CA LYS A 109 -30.07 -17.06 14.20
C LYS A 109 -29.30 -16.72 15.48
N GLY A 110 -28.17 -16.03 15.35
CA GLY A 110 -27.26 -15.74 16.45
C GLY A 110 -26.17 -16.81 16.64
N ASP A 111 -26.05 -17.80 15.75
CA ASP A 111 -24.98 -18.79 15.85
C ASP A 111 -23.63 -18.16 15.47
N THR A 112 -22.59 -18.47 16.25
CA THR A 112 -21.21 -18.05 15.97
C THR A 112 -20.62 -18.88 14.84
N LEU A 113 -20.25 -18.22 13.74
CA LEU A 113 -19.59 -18.83 12.58
C LEU A 113 -18.07 -18.66 12.59
N TYR A 114 -17.58 -17.59 13.22
CA TYR A 114 -16.17 -17.28 13.38
C TYR A 114 -15.95 -16.54 14.69
N GLN A 115 -14.79 -16.77 15.31
CA GLN A 115 -14.35 -16.03 16.48
C GLN A 115 -12.84 -15.78 16.44
N ASP A 116 -12.41 -14.64 16.97
CA ASP A 116 -11.02 -14.27 17.16
C ASP A 116 -10.88 -13.48 18.47
N SER A 117 -9.71 -13.52 19.08
CA SER A 117 -9.39 -12.78 20.31
C SER A 117 -8.44 -11.60 20.05
N VAL A 118 -8.02 -11.40 18.80
CA VAL A 118 -7.22 -10.25 18.42
C VAL A 118 -8.13 -9.07 18.15
N TYR A 119 -7.86 -7.95 18.81
CA TYR A 119 -8.57 -6.70 18.56
C TYR A 119 -8.43 -6.28 17.10
N SER A 120 -9.55 -6.25 16.41
CA SER A 120 -9.69 -5.61 15.10
C SER A 120 -10.81 -4.60 15.22
N PRO A 121 -10.55 -3.30 15.02
CA PRO A 121 -11.62 -2.30 15.00
C PRO A 121 -12.27 -2.12 13.63
N ASN A 122 -11.67 -2.67 12.57
CA ASN A 122 -12.08 -2.41 11.21
C ASN A 122 -12.43 -3.71 10.46
N GLN A 123 -13.74 -3.95 10.31
CA GLN A 123 -14.29 -5.06 9.53
C GLN A 123 -15.13 -4.50 8.40
N LYS A 124 -14.99 -5.09 7.21
CA LYS A 124 -15.71 -4.65 6.02
C LYS A 124 -16.28 -5.85 5.28
N PHE A 125 -17.54 -5.73 4.85
CA PHE A 125 -18.14 -6.63 3.88
C PHE A 125 -17.77 -6.17 2.46
N VAL A 126 -16.90 -6.90 1.79
CA VAL A 126 -16.33 -6.54 0.48
C VAL A 126 -16.35 -7.74 -0.45
N ASP A 127 -16.41 -7.53 -1.76
CA ASP A 127 -16.20 -8.62 -2.71
C ASP A 127 -14.68 -8.75 -2.92
N PHE A 128 -14.02 -9.55 -2.10
CA PHE A 128 -12.56 -9.63 -2.07
C PHE A 128 -12.05 -10.47 -3.24
N ASN A 129 -12.69 -11.61 -3.49
CA ASN A 129 -12.28 -12.54 -4.55
C ASN A 129 -12.88 -12.22 -5.94
N GLY A 130 -13.84 -11.29 -5.99
CA GLY A 130 -14.56 -10.86 -7.19
C GLY A 130 -15.45 -11.92 -7.78
N ASP A 131 -16.07 -12.74 -6.93
CA ASP A 131 -17.05 -13.75 -7.31
C ASP A 131 -18.50 -13.26 -7.16
N CYS A 132 -18.67 -11.96 -6.88
CA CYS A 132 -19.91 -11.23 -6.65
C CYS A 132 -20.58 -11.49 -5.29
N TYR A 133 -19.93 -12.20 -4.36
CA TYR A 133 -20.39 -12.40 -2.99
C TYR A 133 -19.60 -11.50 -2.04
N LYS A 134 -20.27 -11.00 -0.98
CA LYS A 134 -19.55 -10.24 0.05
C LYS A 134 -18.79 -11.22 0.94
N ASP A 135 -17.48 -11.11 0.88
CA ASP A 135 -16.52 -11.63 1.83
C ASP A 135 -16.37 -10.66 3.02
N ILE A 136 -15.61 -11.06 4.04
CA ILE A 136 -15.30 -10.22 5.20
C ILE A 136 -13.80 -9.97 5.23
N LEU A 137 -13.41 -8.70 5.16
CA LEU A 137 -12.04 -8.24 5.40
C LEU A 137 -11.93 -7.75 6.85
N ILE A 138 -10.97 -8.29 7.59
CA ILE A 138 -10.69 -7.98 9.01
C ILE A 138 -9.30 -7.34 9.06
N GLU A 139 -9.23 -6.02 9.22
CA GLU A 139 -7.96 -5.29 9.26
C GLU A 139 -7.48 -5.15 10.71
N TYR A 140 -6.20 -5.43 10.94
CA TYR A 140 -5.60 -5.38 12.27
C TYR A 140 -4.83 -4.08 12.48
N MET A 141 -4.92 -3.54 13.70
CA MET A 141 -4.09 -2.42 14.14
C MET A 141 -2.70 -2.91 14.51
N THR A 142 -1.81 -2.99 13.53
CA THR A 142 -0.42 -3.36 13.75
C THR A 142 0.54 -2.25 13.29
N ASN A 143 1.81 -2.37 13.67
CA ASN A 143 2.88 -1.51 13.14
C ASN A 143 3.24 -1.81 11.68
N VAL A 144 2.73 -2.91 11.11
CA VAL A 144 2.82 -3.26 9.69
C VAL A 144 1.51 -2.87 9.00
N PRO A 145 1.52 -1.86 8.12
CA PRO A 145 0.32 -1.45 7.41
C PRO A 145 -0.27 -2.59 6.57
N GLY A 146 -1.60 -2.71 6.57
CA GLY A 146 -2.32 -3.64 5.69
C GLY A 146 -2.33 -5.10 6.14
N ILE A 147 -1.94 -5.42 7.37
CA ILE A 147 -2.17 -6.76 7.95
C ILE A 147 -3.67 -6.99 8.09
N ALA A 148 -4.17 -8.06 7.46
CA ALA A 148 -5.57 -8.40 7.47
C ALA A 148 -5.80 -9.90 7.33
N ASP A 149 -6.94 -10.34 7.86
CA ASP A 149 -7.54 -11.63 7.52
C ASP A 149 -8.71 -11.43 6.55
N VAL A 150 -8.99 -12.48 5.77
CA VAL A 150 -10.19 -12.54 4.92
C VAL A 150 -10.96 -13.80 5.25
N LEU A 151 -12.27 -13.66 5.44
CA LEU A 151 -13.21 -14.76 5.44
C LEU A 151 -13.96 -14.75 4.10
N LEU A 152 -13.71 -15.75 3.26
CA LEU A 152 -14.42 -15.89 1.98
C LEU A 152 -15.77 -16.56 2.19
N TYR A 153 -16.79 -16.11 1.45
CA TYR A 153 -18.11 -16.72 1.51
C TYR A 153 -18.13 -18.08 0.80
N ASP A 154 -18.47 -19.14 1.53
CA ASP A 154 -18.70 -20.49 1.01
C ASP A 154 -20.19 -20.66 0.67
N LYS A 155 -20.49 -20.58 -0.63
CA LYS A 155 -21.86 -20.70 -1.17
C LYS A 155 -22.48 -22.07 -0.94
N ALA A 156 -21.68 -23.14 -0.95
CA ALA A 156 -22.18 -24.49 -0.78
C ALA A 156 -22.67 -24.71 0.66
N GLN A 157 -21.99 -24.08 1.62
CA GLN A 157 -22.30 -24.22 3.04
C GLN A 157 -23.07 -23.02 3.62
N ASN A 158 -23.28 -21.97 2.83
CA ASN A 158 -23.88 -20.69 3.24
C ASN A 158 -23.20 -20.08 4.48
N THR A 159 -21.87 -20.20 4.55
CA THR A 159 -21.05 -19.78 5.70
C THR A 159 -19.79 -19.08 5.22
N TYR A 160 -18.90 -18.72 6.15
CA TYR A 160 -17.62 -18.11 5.84
C TYR A 160 -16.46 -19.02 6.21
N LYS A 161 -15.38 -18.98 5.43
CA LYS A 161 -14.15 -19.72 5.68
C LYS A 161 -12.96 -18.79 5.62
N LYS A 162 -12.15 -18.82 6.66
CA LYS A 162 -10.91 -18.04 6.76
C LYS A 162 -9.91 -18.49 5.71
N VAL A 163 -9.31 -17.53 5.00
CA VAL A 163 -8.14 -17.76 4.17
C VAL A 163 -6.92 -17.86 5.08
N SER A 164 -6.23 -19.00 5.08
CA SER A 164 -4.99 -19.15 5.84
C SER A 164 -3.86 -18.31 5.23
N ASP A 165 -2.97 -17.86 6.10
CA ASP A 165 -1.68 -17.26 5.74
C ASP A 165 -1.76 -15.93 4.97
N LEU A 166 -2.93 -15.30 4.90
CA LEU A 166 -3.08 -13.99 4.23
C LEU A 166 -2.28 -12.88 4.90
N GLN A 167 -2.06 -12.97 6.22
CA GLN A 167 -1.26 -12.00 6.96
C GLN A 167 0.21 -11.93 6.48
N ALA A 168 0.71 -12.98 5.82
CA ALA A 168 2.01 -12.97 5.15
C ALA A 168 2.05 -12.10 3.89
N PHE A 169 0.89 -11.57 3.47
CA PHE A 169 0.70 -10.75 2.28
C PHE A 169 0.03 -9.42 2.64
N PRO A 170 0.70 -8.52 3.39
CA PRO A 170 0.08 -7.27 3.83
C PRO A 170 -0.30 -6.38 2.65
N ALA A 171 -1.33 -5.55 2.83
CA ALA A 171 -1.85 -4.64 1.80
C ALA A 171 -2.16 -5.37 0.48
N ALA A 172 -2.80 -6.55 0.59
CA ALA A 172 -3.21 -7.34 -0.55
C ALA A 172 -4.20 -6.59 -1.45
N GLU A 173 -3.89 -6.48 -2.74
CA GLU A 173 -4.71 -5.88 -3.78
C GLU A 173 -4.94 -6.88 -4.92
N ARG A 174 -6.19 -6.98 -5.37
CA ARG A 174 -6.57 -7.86 -6.48
C ARG A 174 -6.14 -7.28 -7.83
N ILE A 175 -5.60 -8.13 -8.70
CA ILE A 175 -5.24 -7.78 -10.07
C ILE A 175 -6.46 -7.95 -10.97
N GLY A 176 -7.26 -6.87 -11.09
CA GLY A 176 -8.46 -6.87 -11.92
C GLY A 176 -9.38 -8.06 -11.63
N ASN A 177 -9.82 -8.77 -12.67
CA ASN A 177 -10.65 -9.99 -12.55
C ASN A 177 -9.85 -11.29 -12.73
N SER A 178 -8.55 -11.29 -12.42
CA SER A 178 -7.67 -12.41 -12.76
C SER A 178 -7.65 -13.55 -11.74
N GLY A 179 -8.15 -13.33 -10.52
CA GLY A 179 -7.99 -14.27 -9.39
C GLY A 179 -6.61 -14.24 -8.74
N TYR A 180 -5.72 -13.34 -9.19
CA TYR A 180 -4.41 -13.10 -8.60
C TYR A 180 -4.39 -11.78 -7.84
N TYR A 181 -3.46 -11.68 -6.90
CA TYR A 181 -3.29 -10.55 -6.00
C TYR A 181 -1.82 -10.20 -5.91
N TYR A 182 -1.53 -8.95 -5.60
CA TYR A 182 -0.21 -8.56 -5.12
C TYR A 182 -0.29 -7.98 -3.72
N SER A 183 0.78 -8.13 -2.95
CA SER A 183 0.94 -7.52 -1.64
C SER A 183 1.98 -6.41 -1.66
N TYR A 184 2.11 -5.72 -0.54
CA TYR A 184 3.24 -4.85 -0.30
C TYR A 184 3.61 -4.89 1.19
N HIS A 185 4.92 -5.01 1.47
CA HIS A 185 5.42 -4.79 2.82
C HIS A 185 6.82 -4.15 2.83
N ARG A 186 7.11 -3.49 3.95
CA ARG A 186 8.43 -2.96 4.26
C ARG A 186 9.37 -4.12 4.58
N SER A 187 10.60 -4.03 4.13
CA SER A 187 11.64 -5.06 4.34
C SER A 187 12.92 -4.49 4.94
N GLY A 188 12.77 -3.36 5.66
CA GLY A 188 13.84 -2.73 6.41
C GLY A 188 14.19 -1.33 5.92
N CYS A 189 15.24 -0.77 6.54
CA CYS A 189 15.79 0.53 6.21
C CYS A 189 14.74 1.66 6.12
N ALA A 190 13.82 1.71 7.09
CA ALA A 190 12.73 2.69 7.15
C ALA A 190 11.94 2.80 5.83
N ASP A 191 11.55 1.65 5.25
CA ASP A 191 10.80 1.56 4.00
C ASP A 191 11.62 1.93 2.74
N LYS A 192 12.95 1.93 2.84
CA LYS A 192 13.80 1.95 1.65
C LYS A 192 13.96 0.56 1.06
N ASN A 193 14.05 -0.48 1.88
CA ASN A 193 13.93 -1.85 1.39
C ASN A 193 12.47 -2.28 1.49
N TRP A 194 11.97 -2.90 0.43
CA TRP A 194 10.57 -3.27 0.32
C TRP A 194 10.39 -4.52 -0.53
N ASP A 195 9.29 -5.21 -0.30
CA ASP A 195 8.89 -6.37 -1.07
C ASP A 195 7.43 -6.27 -1.49
N SER A 196 7.14 -6.94 -2.59
CA SER A 196 5.79 -7.15 -3.09
C SER A 196 5.69 -8.55 -3.64
N ASP A 197 4.70 -9.30 -3.17
CA ASP A 197 4.52 -10.69 -3.57
C ASP A 197 3.31 -10.84 -4.47
N LEU A 198 3.46 -11.67 -5.51
CA LEU A 198 2.36 -12.11 -6.35
C LEU A 198 1.85 -13.46 -5.83
N PHE A 199 0.55 -13.56 -5.59
CA PHE A 199 -0.07 -14.77 -5.08
C PHE A 199 -1.48 -14.97 -5.61
N TYR A 200 -2.04 -16.16 -5.36
CA TYR A 200 -3.45 -16.46 -5.55
C TYR A 200 -4.00 -17.21 -4.34
N ILE A 201 -5.33 -17.30 -4.25
CA ILE A 201 -5.99 -18.08 -3.21
C ILE A 201 -6.53 -19.37 -3.83
N LYS A 202 -6.20 -20.50 -3.24
CA LYS A 202 -6.74 -21.81 -3.62
C LYS A 202 -7.08 -22.61 -2.38
N ASN A 203 -8.31 -23.13 -2.33
CA ASN A 203 -8.83 -23.89 -1.19
C ASN A 203 -8.65 -23.16 0.15
N TYR A 204 -8.98 -21.86 0.17
CA TYR A 204 -8.82 -20.99 1.35
C TYR A 204 -7.38 -20.92 1.88
N LYS A 205 -6.38 -21.06 1.02
CA LYS A 205 -4.97 -20.84 1.34
C LYS A 205 -4.30 -19.94 0.31
N THR A 206 -3.37 -19.11 0.73
CA THR A 206 -2.56 -18.31 -0.18
C THR A 206 -1.43 -19.14 -0.80
N VAL A 207 -1.12 -18.86 -2.07
CA VAL A 207 -0.01 -19.51 -2.80
C VAL A 207 0.82 -18.44 -3.49
N LYS A 208 2.04 -18.23 -2.99
CA LYS A 208 3.03 -17.28 -3.55
C LYS A 208 3.65 -17.85 -4.83
N ILE A 209 3.70 -17.04 -5.88
CA ILE A 209 4.25 -17.42 -7.20
C ILE A 209 5.26 -16.43 -7.76
N GLY A 210 5.35 -15.24 -7.17
CA GLY A 210 6.33 -14.23 -7.57
C GLY A 210 6.67 -13.30 -6.43
N ASN A 211 7.81 -12.65 -6.54
CA ASN A 211 8.27 -11.61 -5.62
C ASN A 211 9.00 -10.53 -6.41
N ILE A 212 8.84 -9.30 -5.96
CA ILE A 212 9.67 -8.15 -6.33
C ILE A 212 10.27 -7.63 -5.03
N SER A 213 11.59 -7.51 -4.99
CA SER A 213 12.33 -6.92 -3.88
C SER A 213 13.06 -5.66 -4.35
N GLY A 214 12.80 -4.53 -3.72
CA GLY A 214 13.52 -3.27 -3.93
C GLY A 214 14.53 -3.02 -2.83
N ASN A 215 15.78 -2.73 -3.21
CA ASN A 215 16.88 -2.42 -2.29
C ASN A 215 17.44 -1.04 -2.63
N GLU A 216 17.51 -0.13 -1.63
CA GLU A 216 17.90 1.28 -1.81
C GLU A 216 18.87 1.78 -0.71
N CYS A 217 19.48 0.87 0.04
CA CYS A 217 20.29 1.21 1.22
C CYS A 217 21.78 0.94 1.10
N GLY A 218 22.27 0.62 -0.10
CA GLY A 218 23.70 0.43 -0.33
C GLY A 218 24.29 -0.64 0.58
N ASP A 219 23.54 -1.72 0.81
CA ASP A 219 24.00 -2.87 1.57
C ASP A 219 25.26 -3.45 0.89
N THR A 220 26.28 -3.79 1.67
CA THR A 220 27.52 -4.38 1.14
C THR A 220 27.27 -5.71 0.45
N ASP A 221 26.25 -6.45 0.91
CA ASP A 221 25.94 -7.79 0.42
C ASP A 221 24.89 -7.77 -0.70
N VAL A 222 24.04 -6.73 -0.73
CA VAL A 222 22.97 -6.58 -1.73
C VAL A 222 23.05 -5.20 -2.39
N LYS A 223 23.48 -5.20 -3.66
CA LYS A 223 23.50 -3.98 -4.47
C LYS A 223 22.10 -3.40 -4.64
N ASP A 224 22.00 -2.08 -4.64
CA ASP A 224 20.75 -1.39 -4.97
C ASP A 224 20.17 -1.87 -6.30
N GLY A 225 18.85 -2.02 -6.32
CA GLY A 225 18.13 -2.52 -7.49
C GLY A 225 16.78 -3.11 -7.14
N ILE A 226 16.04 -3.42 -8.21
CA ILE A 226 14.76 -4.12 -8.15
C ILE A 226 15.00 -5.53 -8.66
N TYR A 227 14.80 -6.51 -7.81
CA TYR A 227 15.01 -7.93 -8.07
C TYR A 227 13.65 -8.60 -8.22
N ILE A 228 13.43 -9.26 -9.34
CA ILE A 228 12.15 -9.85 -9.67
C ILE A 228 12.36 -11.35 -9.77
N SER A 229 11.61 -12.14 -9.01
CA SER A 229 11.80 -13.58 -8.90
C SER A 229 10.52 -14.36 -9.11
N LYS A 230 10.63 -15.52 -9.77
CA LYS A 230 9.59 -16.54 -9.82
C LYS A 230 9.72 -17.48 -8.63
N ILE A 231 8.60 -17.94 -8.11
CA ILE A 231 8.54 -18.85 -6.97
C ILE A 231 7.78 -20.11 -7.38
N ARG A 232 8.38 -21.27 -7.14
CA ARG A 232 7.79 -22.59 -7.38
C ARG A 232 8.03 -23.46 -6.15
N GLY A 233 7.02 -23.58 -5.31
CA GLY A 233 7.19 -24.15 -3.97
C GLY A 233 8.19 -23.31 -3.19
N GLU A 234 9.21 -23.96 -2.62
CA GLU A 234 10.28 -23.28 -1.88
C GLU A 234 11.37 -22.68 -2.78
N LYS A 235 11.38 -23.02 -4.07
CA LYS A 235 12.41 -22.55 -4.99
C LYS A 235 12.11 -21.15 -5.48
N GLN A 236 13.00 -20.22 -5.14
CA GLN A 236 13.07 -18.89 -5.74
C GLN A 236 14.06 -18.87 -6.89
N THR A 237 13.70 -18.26 -8.01
CA THR A 237 14.60 -18.08 -9.16
C THR A 237 14.47 -16.66 -9.69
N GLN A 238 15.59 -15.93 -9.71
CA GLN A 238 15.62 -14.57 -10.25
C GLN A 238 15.26 -14.59 -11.74
N PHE A 239 14.25 -13.79 -12.07
CA PHE A 239 13.68 -13.64 -13.40
C PHE A 239 14.19 -12.40 -14.11
N ALA A 240 14.37 -11.30 -13.38
CA ALA A 240 14.88 -10.05 -13.90
C ALA A 240 15.51 -9.20 -12.80
N LYS A 241 16.36 -8.25 -13.20
CA LYS A 241 16.90 -7.20 -12.35
C LYS A 241 16.78 -5.87 -13.06
N LEU A 242 16.28 -4.85 -12.38
CA LEU A 242 16.16 -3.48 -12.91
C LEU A 242 16.96 -2.50 -12.02
N PRO A 243 17.47 -1.40 -12.59
CA PRO A 243 18.07 -0.33 -11.79
C PRO A 243 17.04 0.25 -10.83
N ILE A 244 17.45 0.60 -9.61
CA ILE A 244 16.51 1.11 -8.60
C ILE A 244 15.79 2.39 -9.06
N ASN A 245 16.48 3.27 -9.77
CA ASN A 245 15.91 4.51 -10.31
C ASN A 245 14.73 4.30 -11.28
N THR A 246 14.45 3.06 -11.72
CA THR A 246 13.26 2.71 -12.52
C THR A 246 11.96 3.16 -11.84
N ILE A 247 11.85 3.02 -10.51
CA ILE A 247 10.62 3.40 -9.78
C ILE A 247 10.33 4.90 -9.82
N ARG A 248 11.34 5.76 -10.07
CA ARG A 248 11.16 7.23 -10.19
C ARG A 248 10.36 7.64 -11.43
N GLN A 249 10.26 6.74 -12.42
CA GLN A 249 9.53 6.99 -13.67
C GLN A 249 8.02 6.74 -13.52
N TYR A 250 7.59 6.15 -12.41
CA TYR A 250 6.20 5.78 -12.18
C TYR A 250 5.53 6.83 -11.30
N LYS A 251 4.27 7.14 -11.63
CA LYS A 251 3.39 7.88 -10.71
C LYS A 251 3.37 7.14 -9.37
N ASP A 252 3.46 7.85 -8.25
CA ASP A 252 3.47 7.25 -6.90
C ASP A 252 4.69 6.34 -6.61
N TYR A 253 5.81 6.59 -7.28
CA TYR A 253 7.12 5.96 -7.00
C TYR A 253 7.03 4.42 -7.07
N LYS A 254 7.55 3.72 -6.05
CA LYS A 254 7.48 2.25 -5.95
C LYS A 254 6.06 1.69 -5.94
N TRP A 255 5.05 2.41 -5.42
CA TRP A 255 3.67 1.91 -5.41
C TRP A 255 3.08 1.82 -6.81
N GLY A 256 3.27 2.86 -7.63
CA GLY A 256 2.84 2.79 -9.02
C GLY A 256 3.65 1.80 -9.84
N PHE A 257 4.94 1.65 -9.55
CA PHE A 257 5.76 0.61 -10.16
C PHE A 257 5.20 -0.79 -9.87
N ILE A 258 5.00 -1.14 -8.58
CA ILE A 258 4.48 -2.44 -8.15
C ILE A 258 3.14 -2.73 -8.84
N LYS A 259 2.19 -1.79 -8.72
CA LYS A 259 0.84 -1.93 -9.29
C LYS A 259 0.89 -2.16 -10.80
N GLN A 260 1.57 -1.28 -11.53
CA GLN A 260 1.65 -1.40 -12.99
C GLN A 260 2.40 -2.65 -13.43
N TYR A 261 3.49 -2.99 -12.73
CA TYR A 261 4.28 -4.17 -13.05
C TYR A 261 3.44 -5.43 -12.91
N TRP A 262 2.75 -5.62 -11.79
CA TRP A 262 1.94 -6.81 -11.57
C TRP A 262 0.75 -6.90 -12.52
N HIS A 263 0.00 -5.82 -12.72
CA HIS A 263 -1.09 -5.79 -13.68
C HIS A 263 -0.65 -6.16 -15.10
N LYS A 264 0.54 -5.72 -15.51
CA LYS A 264 1.07 -6.00 -16.85
C LYS A 264 1.70 -7.39 -16.97
N ASN A 265 2.34 -7.90 -15.93
CA ASN A 265 3.27 -9.03 -16.04
C ASN A 265 2.87 -10.30 -15.28
N TYR A 266 1.81 -10.31 -14.45
CA TYR A 266 1.49 -11.47 -13.59
C TYR A 266 1.41 -12.80 -14.36
N LYS A 267 0.88 -12.78 -15.59
CA LYS A 267 0.78 -13.98 -16.46
C LYS A 267 2.13 -14.65 -16.75
N ARG A 268 3.24 -13.92 -16.66
CA ARG A 268 4.58 -14.45 -16.89
C ARG A 268 5.05 -15.35 -15.74
N PHE A 269 4.37 -15.36 -14.60
CA PHE A 269 4.71 -16.12 -13.40
C PHE A 269 3.89 -17.41 -13.24
N LEU A 270 2.95 -17.64 -14.15
CA LEU A 270 2.12 -18.85 -14.20
C LEU A 270 2.90 -20.04 -14.78
#